data_AF-A0A0R2UYA0-F1
#
_entry.id   AF-A0A0R2UYA0-F1
#
_cell.length_a   1.000
_cell.length_b   1.000
_cell.length_c   1.000
_cell.angle_alpha   90.00
_cell.angle_beta   90.00
_cell.angle_gamma   90.00
#
_symmetry.space_group_name_H-M   'P 1'
#
loop_
_entity.id
_entity.type
_entity.pdbx_description
1 polymer ?
#
loop_
_entity_poly.entity_id
_entity_poly.type
_entity_poly.pdbx_seq_one_letter_code
_entity_poly.pdbx_strand_id
1 'polypeptide(L)'
;MAKDRKNIDLVERPIEAVEETLSKAETLFHKYQKQLTYAVGGIIAAVALVWGYQEFIVKPAEEEAQLELYAAQDVFSQDSLRLALNGNAEFMGFLDVADEYSGTKAGNLANYYAGLCYLGMGNAQEAIDYLEEFDGDGTFLDIVATGAIGDAFADLN
;
A
#
# COMPACT_ATOMS: atom_id res chain seq x y z
N MET A 1 -21.39 36.15 -53.77
CA MET A 1 -21.88 34.77 -53.98
C MET A 1 -21.60 33.99 -52.70
N ALA A 2 -22.65 33.71 -51.93
CA ALA A 2 -22.55 33.03 -50.65
C ALA A 2 -22.25 31.55 -50.88
N LYS A 3 -21.23 31.04 -50.17
CA LYS A 3 -20.86 29.61 -50.20
C LYS A 3 -21.94 28.85 -49.44
N ASP A 4 -22.69 28.06 -50.19
CA ASP A 4 -23.84 27.29 -49.74
C ASP A 4 -23.43 26.31 -48.62
N ARG A 5 -24.08 26.40 -47.46
CA ARG A 5 -23.85 25.52 -46.32
C ARG A 5 -24.73 24.30 -46.53
N LYS A 6 -24.14 23.18 -46.98
CA LYS A 6 -24.80 21.87 -46.98
C LYS A 6 -25.12 21.47 -45.52
N ASN A 7 -26.31 21.82 -45.06
CA ASN A 7 -26.95 21.16 -43.93
C ASN A 7 -27.32 19.74 -44.41
N ILE A 8 -26.79 18.74 -43.74
CA ILE A 8 -27.10 17.33 -44.01
C ILE A 8 -28.39 17.05 -43.26
N ASP A 9 -29.52 17.10 -43.96
CA ASP A 9 -30.83 16.81 -43.40
C ASP A 9 -30.95 15.31 -43.08
N LEU A 10 -30.85 14.98 -41.80
CA LEU A 10 -30.86 13.62 -41.24
C LEU A 10 -32.17 12.83 -41.52
N VAL A 11 -33.20 13.50 -42.02
CA VAL A 11 -34.55 12.95 -42.23
C VAL A 11 -34.71 12.29 -43.61
N GLU A 12 -33.95 12.72 -44.61
CA GLU A 12 -34.21 12.36 -46.01
C GLU A 12 -33.41 11.14 -46.48
N ARG A 13 -32.25 10.87 -45.86
CA ARG A 13 -31.39 9.71 -46.18
C ARG A 13 -30.70 9.16 -44.91
N PRO A 14 -31.46 8.57 -43.98
CA PRO A 14 -30.92 8.10 -42.70
C PRO A 14 -29.83 7.05 -42.89
N ILE A 15 -29.93 6.21 -43.93
CA ILE A 15 -28.93 5.17 -44.22
C ILE A 15 -27.62 5.79 -44.69
N GLU A 16 -27.65 6.78 -45.59
CA GLU A 16 -26.43 7.45 -46.09
C GLU A 16 -25.73 8.28 -45.00
N ALA A 17 -26.51 8.92 -44.10
CA ALA A 17 -25.94 9.62 -42.96
C ALA A 17 -25.28 8.65 -41.96
N VAL A 18 -25.92 7.50 -41.69
CA VAL A 18 -25.33 6.43 -40.87
C VAL A 18 -24.06 5.88 -41.54
N GLU A 19 -24.09 5.64 -42.85
CA GLU A 19 -22.96 5.09 -43.61
C GLU A 19 -21.77 6.08 -43.68
N GLU A 20 -22.03 7.38 -43.83
CA GLU A 20 -20.98 8.41 -43.78
C GLU A 20 -20.39 8.55 -42.38
N THR A 21 -21.20 8.45 -41.32
CA THR A 21 -20.70 8.46 -39.93
C THR A 21 -19.91 7.20 -39.59
N LEU A 22 -20.35 6.03 -40.09
CA LEU A 22 -19.60 4.77 -39.97
C LEU A 22 -18.26 4.87 -40.71
N SER A 23 -18.28 5.34 -41.96
CA SER A 23 -17.07 5.47 -42.78
C SER A 23 -16.05 6.45 -42.18
N LYS A 24 -16.52 7.57 -41.60
CA LYS A 24 -15.68 8.50 -40.83
C LYS A 24 -15.14 7.86 -39.56
N ALA A 25 -15.96 7.10 -38.83
CA ALA A 25 -15.51 6.36 -37.65
C ALA A 25 -14.45 5.31 -38.01
N GLU A 26 -14.64 4.55 -39.09
CA GLU A 26 -13.68 3.57 -39.60
C GLU A 26 -12.36 4.21 -40.03
N THR A 27 -12.40 5.33 -40.77
CA THR A 27 -11.17 6.03 -41.17
C THR A 27 -10.44 6.64 -39.98
N LEU A 28 -11.16 7.17 -38.99
CA LEU A 28 -10.55 7.65 -37.75
C LEU A 28 -9.96 6.50 -36.93
N PHE A 29 -10.67 5.37 -36.81
CA PHE A 29 -10.17 4.18 -36.15
C PHE A 29 -8.92 3.66 -36.84
N HIS A 30 -8.90 3.47 -38.16
CA HIS A 30 -7.71 3.03 -38.90
C HIS A 30 -6.54 4.01 -38.78
N LYS A 31 -6.82 5.33 -38.80
CA LYS A 31 -5.79 6.36 -38.68
C LYS A 31 -5.10 6.35 -37.32
N TYR A 32 -5.84 6.06 -36.26
CA TYR A 32 -5.35 6.06 -34.88
C TYR A 32 -5.15 4.67 -34.27
N GLN A 33 -5.46 3.60 -35.02
CA GLN A 33 -5.43 2.22 -34.54
C GLN A 33 -4.10 1.89 -33.85
N LYS A 34 -2.97 2.23 -34.49
CA LYS A 34 -1.64 1.99 -33.91
C LYS A 34 -1.43 2.75 -32.60
N GLN A 35 -1.82 4.03 -32.53
CA GLN A 35 -1.70 4.83 -31.31
C GLN A 35 -2.61 4.31 -30.21
N LEU A 36 -3.83 3.90 -30.54
CA LEU A 36 -4.78 3.30 -29.62
C LEU A 36 -4.28 1.95 -29.10
N THR A 37 -3.72 1.10 -29.96
CA THR A 37 -3.12 -0.18 -29.56
C THR A 37 -1.92 0.02 -28.63
N TYR A 38 -1.03 0.98 -28.91
CA TYR A 38 0.08 1.30 -27.99
C TYR A 38 -0.40 1.89 -26.67
N ALA A 39 -1.44 2.75 -26.70
CA ALA A 39 -2.01 3.32 -25.48
C ALA A 39 -2.62 2.23 -24.59
N VAL A 40 -3.47 1.37 -25.16
CA VAL A 40 -4.10 0.25 -24.42
C VAL A 40 -3.03 -0.76 -23.98
N GLY A 41 -2.09 -1.11 -24.85
CA GLY A 41 -0.99 -2.00 -24.50
C GLY A 41 -0.10 -1.45 -23.38
N GLY A 42 0.16 -0.14 -23.40
CA GLY A 42 0.91 0.55 -22.34
C GLY A 42 0.18 0.53 -20.99
N ILE A 43 -1.13 0.76 -20.98
CA ILE A 43 -1.95 0.66 -19.75
C ILE A 43 -1.93 -0.77 -19.21
N ILE A 44 -2.14 -1.78 -20.06
CA ILE A 44 -2.10 -3.19 -19.64
C ILE A 44 -0.73 -3.54 -19.08
N ALA A 45 0.36 -3.10 -19.73
CA ALA A 45 1.71 -3.33 -19.24
C ALA A 45 1.94 -2.66 -17.87
N ALA A 46 1.49 -1.41 -17.68
CA ALA A 46 1.60 -0.72 -16.40
C ALA A 46 0.84 -1.44 -15.27
N VAL A 47 -0.39 -1.88 -15.55
CA VAL A 47 -1.19 -2.66 -14.59
C VAL A 47 -0.51 -3.99 -14.27
N ALA A 48 -0.01 -4.71 -15.28
CA ALA A 48 0.69 -5.98 -15.09
C ALA A 48 1.97 -5.82 -14.25
N LEU A 49 2.71 -4.72 -14.43
CA LEU A 49 3.89 -4.40 -13.63
C LEU A 49 3.53 -4.15 -12.16
N VAL A 50 2.50 -3.32 -11.90
CA VAL A 50 2.05 -3.04 -10.53
C VAL A 50 1.52 -4.30 -9.85
N TRP A 51 0.67 -5.06 -10.54
CA TRP A 51 0.12 -6.31 -10.02
C TRP A 51 1.22 -7.35 -9.76
N GLY A 52 2.17 -7.49 -10.70
CA GLY A 52 3.30 -8.39 -10.53
C GLY A 52 4.18 -8.02 -9.33
N TYR A 53 4.45 -6.72 -9.13
CA TYR A 53 5.20 -6.26 -7.96
C TYR A 53 4.46 -6.54 -6.65
N GLN A 54 3.15 -6.30 -6.60
CA GLN A 54 2.34 -6.58 -5.42
C GLN A 54 2.29 -8.07 -5.08
N GLU A 55 2.03 -8.94 -6.07
CA GLU A 55 1.83 -10.37 -5.82
C GLU A 55 3.14 -11.13 -5.58
N PHE A 56 4.23 -10.76 -6.26
CA PHE A 56 5.49 -11.52 -6.21
C PHE A 56 6.56 -10.91 -5.29
N ILE A 57 6.41 -9.68 -4.83
CA ILE A 57 7.39 -9.03 -3.95
C ILE A 57 6.74 -8.61 -2.63
N VAL A 58 5.69 -7.78 -2.67
CA VAL A 58 5.10 -7.22 -1.45
C VAL A 58 4.40 -8.29 -0.61
N LYS A 59 3.53 -9.09 -1.24
CA LYS A 59 2.77 -10.13 -0.54
C LYS A 59 3.63 -11.22 0.12
N PRO A 60 4.64 -11.83 -0.56
CA PRO A 60 5.47 -12.83 0.11
C PRO A 60 6.32 -12.21 1.24
N ALA A 61 6.82 -10.98 1.07
CA ALA A 61 7.53 -10.29 2.15
C ALA A 61 6.63 -10.03 3.37
N GLU A 62 5.36 -9.68 3.16
CA GLU A 62 4.37 -9.53 4.23
C GLU A 62 4.09 -10.86 4.94
N GLU A 63 3.93 -11.96 4.19
CA GLU A 63 3.70 -13.29 4.78
C GLU A 63 4.89 -13.75 5.62
N GLU A 64 6.12 -13.53 5.14
CA GLU A 64 7.35 -13.83 5.88
C GLU A 64 7.48 -12.96 7.14
N ALA A 65 7.26 -11.65 7.01
CA ALA A 65 7.29 -10.71 8.12
C ALA A 65 6.26 -11.07 9.22
N GLN A 66 5.08 -11.55 8.83
CA GLN A 66 4.06 -12.00 9.79
C GLN A 66 4.48 -13.24 10.58
N LEU A 67 5.21 -14.17 9.95
CA LEU A 67 5.72 -15.35 10.64
C LEU A 67 6.81 -14.99 11.66
N GLU A 68 7.75 -14.12 11.28
CA GLU A 68 8.80 -13.63 12.17
C GLU A 68 8.21 -12.82 13.33
N LEU A 69 7.27 -11.91 13.03
CA LEU A 69 6.54 -11.14 14.03
C LEU A 69 5.81 -12.05 15.04
N TYR A 70 5.16 -13.11 14.55
CA TYR A 70 4.41 -14.02 15.41
C TYR A 70 5.31 -14.71 16.45
N ALA A 71 6.53 -15.10 16.07
CA ALA A 71 7.48 -15.71 17.00
C ALA A 71 7.82 -14.75 18.15
N ALA A 72 8.08 -13.47 17.85
CA ALA A 72 8.32 -12.46 18.87
C ALA A 72 7.08 -12.17 19.73
N GLN A 73 5.87 -12.18 19.14
CA GLN A 73 4.61 -12.02 19.87
C GLN A 73 4.32 -13.16 20.85
N ASP A 74 4.66 -14.40 20.49
CA ASP A 74 4.50 -15.56 21.39
C ASP A 74 5.35 -15.37 22.65
N VAL A 75 6.61 -14.96 22.48
CA VAL A 75 7.52 -14.66 23.60
C VAL A 75 7.07 -13.44 24.41
N PHE A 76 6.57 -12.40 23.74
CA PHE A 76 6.00 -11.22 24.40
C PHE A 76 4.82 -11.59 25.30
N SER A 77 3.95 -12.50 24.84
CA SER A 77 2.78 -12.97 25.62
C SER A 77 3.15 -13.72 26.90
N GLN A 78 4.41 -14.14 27.02
CA GLN A 78 4.99 -14.80 28.19
C GLN A 78 5.75 -13.81 29.11
N ASP A 79 5.46 -12.51 29.00
CA ASP A 79 6.10 -11.40 29.73
C ASP A 79 7.63 -11.30 29.54
N SER A 80 8.17 -11.93 28.50
CA SER A 80 9.61 -11.96 28.22
C SER A 80 10.04 -10.79 27.33
N LEU A 81 9.83 -9.56 27.81
CA LEU A 81 9.97 -8.32 27.02
C LEU A 81 11.32 -8.18 26.33
N ARG A 82 12.43 -8.38 27.06
CA ARG A 82 13.78 -8.24 26.49
C ARG A 82 14.06 -9.28 25.41
N LEU A 83 13.55 -10.50 25.58
CA LEU A 83 13.74 -11.57 24.60
C LEU A 83 12.85 -11.33 23.37
N ALA A 84 11.61 -10.90 23.55
CA ALA A 84 10.72 -10.53 22.44
C ALA A 84 11.25 -9.33 21.64
N LEU A 85 11.83 -8.34 22.32
CA LEU A 85 12.40 -7.16 21.69
C LEU A 85 13.63 -7.47 20.82
N ASN A 86 14.57 -8.25 21.37
CA ASN A 86 15.89 -8.48 20.75
C ASN A 86 15.99 -9.80 19.97
N GLY A 87 15.01 -10.70 20.12
CA GLY A 87 15.08 -12.03 19.54
C GLY A 87 16.25 -12.85 20.08
N ASN A 88 16.62 -13.88 19.33
CA ASN A 88 17.80 -14.69 19.57
C ASN A 88 18.26 -15.37 18.26
N ALA A 89 19.09 -16.41 18.35
CA ALA A 89 19.57 -17.13 17.16
C ALA A 89 18.49 -17.96 16.44
N GLU A 90 17.33 -18.18 17.06
CA GLU A 90 16.23 -18.99 16.54
C GLU A 90 15.12 -18.16 15.90
N PHE A 91 14.91 -16.91 16.33
CA PHE A 91 13.88 -16.03 15.81
C PHE A 91 14.25 -14.54 15.94
N MET A 92 13.72 -13.72 15.05
CA MET A 92 13.92 -12.26 15.05
C MET A 92 13.17 -11.56 16.19
N GLY A 93 13.79 -10.54 16.79
CA GLY A 93 13.12 -9.67 17.74
C GLY A 93 12.24 -8.63 17.05
N PHE A 94 11.40 -7.93 17.82
CA PHE A 94 10.62 -6.80 17.27
C PHE A 94 11.50 -5.73 16.62
N LEU A 95 12.71 -5.50 17.12
CA LEU A 95 13.66 -4.56 16.52
C LEU A 95 14.08 -4.99 15.11
N ASP A 96 14.44 -6.26 14.96
CA ASP A 96 14.89 -6.82 13.69
C ASP A 96 13.72 -6.86 12.69
N VAL A 97 12.53 -7.27 13.13
CA VAL A 97 11.34 -7.30 12.28
C VAL A 97 10.95 -5.89 11.81
N ALA A 98 11.04 -4.89 12.69
CA ALA A 98 10.76 -3.50 12.34
C ALA A 98 11.74 -2.95 11.28
N ASP A 99 13.04 -3.30 11.38
CA ASP A 99 14.07 -2.84 10.45
C ASP A 99 14.00 -3.59 9.11
N GLU A 100 14.07 -4.93 9.15
CA GLU A 100 14.14 -5.78 7.94
C GLU A 100 12.84 -5.74 7.13
N TYR A 101 11.69 -5.62 7.80
CA TYR A 101 10.38 -5.62 7.17
C TYR A 101 9.65 -4.27 7.28
N SER A 102 10.38 -3.15 7.41
CA SER A 102 9.85 -1.79 7.52
C SER A 102 8.81 -1.40 6.45
N GLY A 103 8.85 -2.02 5.26
CA GLY A 103 7.88 -1.80 4.18
C GLY A 103 6.58 -2.63 4.28
N THR A 104 6.41 -3.42 5.34
CA THR A 104 5.27 -4.33 5.54
C THR A 104 4.42 -3.89 6.72
N LYS A 105 3.17 -4.36 6.79
CA LYS A 105 2.28 -4.10 7.93
C LYS A 105 2.77 -4.79 9.19
N ALA A 106 3.38 -5.97 9.05
CA ALA A 106 4.01 -6.67 10.16
C ALA A 106 5.21 -5.90 10.74
N GLY A 107 6.08 -5.33 9.90
CA GLY A 107 7.18 -4.47 10.34
C GLY A 107 6.68 -3.20 11.04
N ASN A 108 5.65 -2.55 10.49
CA ASN A 108 4.97 -1.44 11.17
C ASN A 108 4.40 -1.87 12.54
N LEU A 109 3.72 -3.02 12.61
CA LEU A 109 3.21 -3.54 13.88
C LEU A 109 4.34 -3.92 14.86
N ALA A 110 5.52 -4.30 14.36
CA ALA A 110 6.68 -4.56 15.20
C ALA A 110 7.15 -3.30 15.93
N ASN A 111 7.07 -2.11 15.32
CA ASN A 111 7.35 -0.83 15.99
C ASN A 111 6.44 -0.64 17.22
N TYR A 112 5.14 -0.91 17.09
CA TYR A 112 4.21 -0.85 18.22
C TYR A 112 4.63 -1.77 19.37
N TYR A 113 4.94 -3.04 19.07
CA TYR A 113 5.35 -3.99 20.10
C TYR A 113 6.74 -3.68 20.69
N ALA A 114 7.68 -3.18 19.89
CA ALA A 114 8.98 -2.72 20.35
C ALA A 114 8.81 -1.58 21.36
N GLY A 115 7.97 -0.60 21.04
CA GLY A 115 7.62 0.49 21.92
C GLY A 115 7.02 0.04 23.25
N LEU A 116 6.08 -0.92 23.22
CA LEU A 116 5.52 -1.51 24.44
C LEU A 116 6.56 -2.28 25.28
N CYS A 117 7.47 -3.00 24.63
CA CYS A 117 8.59 -3.66 25.32
C CYS A 117 9.48 -2.64 26.04
N TYR A 118 9.84 -1.55 25.37
CA TYR A 118 10.65 -0.48 25.97
C TYR A 118 9.92 0.17 27.15
N LEU A 119 8.63 0.49 26.98
CA LEU A 119 7.81 1.06 28.04
C LEU A 119 7.76 0.14 29.27
N GLY A 120 7.48 -1.16 29.05
CA GLY A 120 7.43 -2.15 30.12
C GLY A 120 8.78 -2.39 30.83
N MET A 121 9.90 -2.04 30.19
CA MET A 121 11.24 -2.08 30.79
C MET A 121 11.66 -0.75 31.47
N GLY A 122 10.81 0.29 31.40
CA GLY A 122 11.08 1.62 31.95
C GLY A 122 11.97 2.49 31.06
N ASN A 123 12.14 2.12 29.79
CA ASN A 123 12.91 2.87 28.80
C ASN A 123 11.98 3.81 28.03
N ALA A 124 11.57 4.89 28.68
CA ALA A 124 10.49 5.75 28.18
C ALA A 124 10.85 6.47 26.86
N GLN A 125 12.11 6.88 26.66
CA GLN A 125 12.51 7.57 25.44
C GLN A 125 12.42 6.64 24.23
N GLU A 126 13.01 5.45 24.32
CA GLU A 126 12.94 4.45 23.26
C GLU A 126 11.51 3.99 23.01
N ALA A 127 10.67 3.93 24.05
CA ALA A 127 9.26 3.62 23.88
C ALA A 127 8.56 4.64 22.98
N ILE A 128 8.80 5.94 23.21
CA ILE A 128 8.23 7.01 22.37
C ILE A 128 8.75 6.89 20.93
N ASP A 129 10.08 6.74 20.77
CA ASP A 129 10.70 6.68 19.44
C ASP A 129 10.09 5.56 18.57
N TYR A 130 9.83 4.38 19.14
CA TYR A 130 9.21 3.28 18.40
C TYR A 130 7.69 3.40 18.27
N LEU A 131 6.99 3.96 19.26
CA LEU A 131 5.53 4.14 19.17
C LEU A 131 5.13 5.24 18.19
N GLU A 132 5.94 6.29 18.00
CA GLU A 132 5.70 7.34 17.00
C GLU A 132 5.87 6.81 15.56
N GLU A 133 6.71 5.80 15.38
CA GLU A 133 6.97 5.17 14.09
C GLU A 133 5.88 4.16 13.66
N PHE A 134 4.96 3.83 14.57
CA PHE A 134 3.80 2.99 14.28
C PHE A 134 2.67 3.83 13.67
N ASP A 135 2.26 3.48 12.44
CA ASP A 135 1.04 4.01 11.83
C ASP A 135 -0.11 3.01 12.01
N GLY A 136 -1.07 3.39 12.85
CA GLY A 136 -2.25 2.59 13.12
C GLY A 136 -3.44 2.87 12.20
N ASP A 137 -3.33 3.74 11.19
CA ASP A 137 -4.43 4.13 10.26
C ASP A 137 -5.73 4.55 10.99
N GLY A 138 -5.62 5.17 12.18
CA GLY A 138 -6.77 5.55 13.01
C GLY A 138 -7.57 4.37 13.60
N THR A 139 -6.97 3.17 13.64
CA THR A 139 -7.57 2.01 14.31
C THR A 139 -7.59 2.16 15.83
N PHE A 140 -8.22 1.22 16.53
CA PHE A 140 -8.16 1.17 17.98
C PHE A 140 -6.72 1.10 18.51
N LEU A 141 -5.81 0.44 17.79
CA LEU A 141 -4.41 0.29 18.21
C LEU A 141 -3.65 1.62 18.16
N ASP A 142 -4.00 2.51 17.22
CA ASP A 142 -3.48 3.88 17.13
C ASP A 142 -3.77 4.70 18.41
N ILE A 143 -4.99 4.57 18.93
CA ILE A 143 -5.41 5.23 20.17
C ILE A 143 -4.63 4.67 21.36
N VAL A 144 -4.44 3.34 21.41
CA VAL A 144 -3.66 2.68 22.46
C VAL A 144 -2.19 3.12 22.41
N ALA A 145 -1.59 3.18 21.23
CA ALA A 145 -0.22 3.65 21.02
C ALA A 145 -0.06 5.09 21.51
N THR A 146 -1.00 5.98 21.14
CA THR A 146 -1.01 7.38 21.61
C THR A 146 -1.10 7.46 23.15
N GLY A 147 -1.91 6.61 23.78
CA GLY A 147 -1.98 6.51 25.23
C GLY A 147 -0.66 6.07 25.87
N ALA A 148 -0.03 5.03 25.30
CA ALA A 148 1.26 4.52 25.74
C ALA A 148 2.39 5.56 25.59
N ILE A 149 2.38 6.36 24.53
CA ILE A 149 3.27 7.53 24.38
C ILE A 149 3.04 8.53 25.52
N GLY A 150 1.78 8.79 25.86
CA GLY A 150 1.42 9.66 27.00
C GLY A 150 1.95 9.14 28.34
N ASP A 151 1.82 7.84 28.59
CA ASP A 151 2.38 7.19 29.78
C ASP A 151 3.92 7.30 29.80
N ALA A 152 4.58 7.07 28.66
CA ALA A 152 6.03 7.24 28.53
C ALA A 152 6.49 8.68 28.82
N PHE A 153 5.75 9.69 28.34
CA PHE A 153 6.05 11.09 28.66
C PHE A 153 5.85 11.43 30.14
N ALA A 154 4.95 10.73 30.85
CA ALA A 154 4.79 10.90 32.28
C ALA A 154 5.99 10.33 33.06
N ASP A 155 6.58 9.23 32.60
CA ASP A 155 7.75 8.58 33.21
C ASP A 155 9.06 9.37 33.02
N LEU A 156 9.13 10.26 32.02
CA LEU A 156 10.29 11.13 31.79
C LEU A 156 10.38 12.33 32.75
N ASN A 157 9.33 12.64 33.52
CA ASN A 157 9.21 13.82 34.38
C ASN A 157 9.28 13.51 35.88
#